data_AF-A0A7Y6XJL8-F1
#
_entry.id   AF-A0A7Y6XJL8-F1
#
_cell.length_a   1.000
_cell.length_b   1.000
_cell.length_c   1.000
_cell.angle_alpha   90.00
_cell.angle_beta   90.00
_cell.angle_gamma   90.00
#
_symmetry.space_group_name_H-M   'P 1'
#
loop_
_entity.id
_entity.type
_entity.pdbx_description
1 polymer ?
#
loop_
_entity_poly.entity_id
_entity_poly.type
_entity_poly.pdbx_seq_one_letter_code
_entity_poly.pdbx_strand_id
1 'polypeptide(L)'
;MNGLLEVERIRRKVEAGEVLSDAELEGLRARAQGSEGPTMRLAVAHALINAGADREALPLLEALRRDFPRDVPVMLGLARALLGLERHGDAEALLRQARAQEPGDPEVLKVLAVLALRRGEVERAQVYVKDALARDPFDAETRLLKEELESAELPPPAAPEEQVLRPEFTAALAGALGRARVAFRRQGKDLLVKLASGGVGRVDLGSLYAAYREAPGSAGLSPYVEALAARLGGLDSGLSAEGASLEARLRPVLRPSDFAAKAVGALHRPGPARLEVFYVLEDADFVRYLPESALRASGLTEEGVDAAAWRNLEAHPAPVRPVVIDQGEVRLAETFSGLWAVAGGDGLDGARLLTASQRRLLAEQAGDEPLYGSLVRRELALVARVSDASARELLADLEPTSEGIEGLYFLSDAGLTRDWAAGD
;
A
#
# COMPACT_ATOMS: atom_id res chain seq x y z
N MET A 1 30.74 -29.78 0.32
CA MET A 1 29.80 -28.88 1.04
C MET A 1 29.81 -27.46 0.51
N ASN A 2 30.98 -26.82 0.29
CA ASN A 2 31.05 -25.41 -0.13
C ASN A 2 30.34 -25.09 -1.47
N GLY A 3 30.52 -25.95 -2.49
CA GLY A 3 29.96 -25.68 -3.82
C GLY A 3 28.45 -25.87 -3.97
N LEU A 4 27.75 -26.44 -2.97
CA LEU A 4 26.30 -26.64 -2.99
C LEU A 4 25.57 -25.45 -2.34
N LEU A 5 26.15 -24.91 -1.27
CA LEU A 5 25.73 -23.65 -0.65
C LEU A 5 25.89 -22.46 -1.62
N GLU A 6 26.95 -22.46 -2.42
CA GLU A 6 27.21 -21.42 -3.42
C GLU A 6 26.16 -21.42 -4.55
N VAL A 7 25.73 -22.59 -5.00
CA VAL A 7 24.68 -22.73 -6.03
C VAL A 7 23.35 -22.23 -5.52
N GLU A 8 23.01 -22.59 -4.29
CA GLU A 8 21.76 -22.17 -3.67
C GLU A 8 21.74 -20.66 -3.47
N ARG A 9 22.87 -20.06 -3.10
CA ARG A 9 23.01 -18.60 -3.04
C ARG A 9 22.78 -17.95 -4.41
N ILE A 10 23.40 -18.48 -5.46
CA ILE A 10 23.23 -17.96 -6.84
C ILE A 10 21.78 -18.08 -7.29
N ARG A 11 21.12 -19.21 -7.00
CA ARG A 11 19.70 -19.41 -7.32
C ARG A 11 18.79 -18.41 -6.60
N ARG A 12 19.03 -18.15 -5.32
CA ARG A 12 18.27 -17.13 -4.58
C ARG A 12 18.42 -15.73 -5.17
N LYS A 13 19.63 -15.35 -5.59
CA LYS A 13 19.84 -14.07 -6.31
C LYS A 13 18.98 -14.01 -7.57
N VAL A 14 18.96 -15.09 -8.36
CA VAL A 14 18.12 -15.18 -9.57
C VAL A 14 16.64 -15.08 -9.23
N GLU A 15 16.17 -15.79 -8.20
CA GLU A 15 14.78 -15.77 -7.74
C GLU A 15 14.38 -14.38 -7.18
N ALA A 16 15.32 -13.63 -6.61
CA ALA A 16 15.13 -12.26 -6.15
C ALA A 16 15.17 -11.22 -7.30
N GLY A 17 15.34 -11.64 -8.55
CA GLY A 17 15.41 -10.73 -9.70
C GLY A 17 16.78 -10.06 -9.89
N GLU A 18 17.82 -10.46 -9.14
CA GLU A 18 19.15 -9.86 -9.25
C GLU A 18 19.86 -10.26 -10.54
N VAL A 19 20.69 -9.34 -11.05
CA VAL A 19 21.60 -9.59 -12.17
C VAL A 19 22.86 -10.29 -11.65
N LEU A 20 23.15 -11.47 -12.18
CA LEU A 20 24.37 -12.21 -11.84
C LEU A 20 25.60 -11.57 -12.48
N SER A 21 26.75 -11.66 -11.80
CA SER A 21 28.04 -11.42 -12.45
C SER A 21 28.34 -12.49 -13.50
N ASP A 22 29.19 -12.16 -14.48
CA ASP A 22 29.59 -13.11 -15.54
C ASP A 22 30.13 -14.44 -14.97
N ALA A 23 30.90 -14.37 -13.88
CA ALA A 23 31.45 -15.55 -13.20
C ALA A 23 30.36 -16.40 -12.54
N GLU A 24 29.36 -15.77 -11.91
CA GLU A 24 28.21 -16.47 -11.31
C GLU A 24 27.35 -17.12 -12.39
N LEU A 25 27.09 -16.43 -13.51
CA LEU A 25 26.32 -16.94 -14.64
C LEU A 25 27.03 -18.13 -15.31
N GLU A 26 28.34 -18.04 -15.54
CA GLU A 26 29.11 -19.14 -16.13
C GLU A 26 29.16 -20.35 -15.18
N GLY A 27 29.33 -20.11 -13.89
CA GLY A 27 29.25 -21.15 -12.85
C GLY A 27 27.88 -21.83 -12.79
N LEU A 28 26.79 -21.10 -13.06
CA LEU A 28 25.44 -21.64 -13.14
C LEU A 28 25.22 -22.46 -14.42
N ARG A 29 25.71 -21.96 -15.57
CA ARG A 29 25.67 -22.67 -16.87
C ARG A 29 26.38 -24.00 -16.83
N ALA A 30 27.61 -24.04 -16.29
CA ALA A 30 28.40 -25.27 -16.17
C ALA A 30 27.66 -26.36 -15.38
N ARG A 31 26.92 -25.97 -14.34
CA ARG A 31 26.13 -26.90 -13.52
C ARG A 31 24.84 -27.32 -14.19
N ALA A 32 24.20 -26.42 -14.94
CA ALA A 32 23.01 -26.75 -15.71
C ALA A 32 23.29 -27.81 -16.79
N GLN A 33 24.49 -27.81 -17.39
CA GLN A 33 24.90 -28.83 -18.37
C GLN A 33 24.94 -30.27 -17.80
N GLY A 34 25.19 -30.41 -16.49
CA GLY A 34 25.22 -31.70 -15.79
C GLY A 34 23.90 -32.11 -15.13
N SER A 35 22.82 -31.34 -15.31
CA SER A 35 21.54 -31.57 -14.63
C SER A 35 20.52 -32.28 -15.51
N GLU A 36 19.82 -33.28 -14.98
CA GLU A 36 18.81 -34.05 -15.73
C GLU A 36 17.43 -33.35 -15.77
N GLY A 37 17.15 -32.42 -14.85
CA GLY A 37 15.85 -31.74 -14.71
C GLY A 37 15.74 -30.34 -15.34
N PRO A 38 14.56 -29.69 -15.26
CA PRO A 38 14.36 -28.33 -15.76
C PRO A 38 14.98 -27.27 -14.84
N THR A 39 15.06 -27.53 -13.53
CA THR A 39 15.34 -26.53 -12.49
C THR A 39 16.61 -25.69 -12.73
N MET A 40 17.75 -26.33 -12.97
CA MET A 40 19.01 -25.61 -13.14
C MET A 40 19.09 -24.86 -14.48
N ARG A 41 18.53 -25.45 -15.53
CA ARG A 41 18.41 -24.81 -16.85
C ARG A 41 17.45 -23.62 -16.79
N LEU A 42 16.37 -23.73 -16.03
CA LEU A 42 15.41 -22.66 -15.80
C LEU A 42 16.04 -21.52 -14.99
N ALA A 43 16.86 -21.83 -13.99
CA ALA A 43 17.64 -20.81 -13.26
C ALA A 43 18.59 -20.03 -14.20
N VAL A 44 19.23 -20.68 -15.16
CA VAL A 44 20.03 -19.98 -16.20
C VAL A 44 19.14 -19.07 -17.04
N ALA A 45 17.97 -19.55 -17.47
CA ALA A 45 17.04 -18.75 -18.25
C ALA A 45 16.52 -17.52 -17.48
N HIS A 46 16.16 -17.68 -16.21
CA HIS A 46 15.73 -16.57 -15.35
C HIS A 46 16.87 -15.56 -15.12
N ALA A 47 18.11 -16.03 -14.92
CA ALA A 47 19.26 -15.14 -14.81
C ALA A 47 19.45 -14.27 -16.07
N LEU A 48 19.22 -14.85 -17.25
CA LEU A 48 19.26 -14.12 -18.53
C LEU A 48 18.12 -13.11 -18.65
N ILE A 49 16.90 -13.47 -18.23
CA ILE A 49 15.75 -12.55 -18.20
C ILE A 49 16.02 -11.37 -17.25
N ASN A 50 16.53 -11.62 -16.04
CA ASN A 50 16.86 -10.57 -15.07
C ASN A 50 17.90 -9.59 -15.64
N ALA A 51 18.83 -10.08 -16.46
CA ALA A 51 19.82 -9.27 -17.16
C ALA A 51 19.28 -8.54 -18.42
N GLY A 52 17.99 -8.70 -18.74
CA GLY A 52 17.37 -8.18 -19.97
C GLY A 52 17.83 -8.91 -21.25
N ALA A 53 18.48 -10.05 -21.12
CA ALA A 53 18.99 -10.87 -22.22
C ALA A 53 17.92 -11.86 -22.73
N ASP A 54 16.69 -11.40 -22.96
CA ASP A 54 15.55 -12.25 -23.34
C ASP A 54 15.79 -13.04 -24.64
N ARG A 55 16.56 -12.47 -25.57
CA ARG A 55 16.95 -13.13 -26.83
C ARG A 55 17.85 -14.35 -26.61
N GLU A 56 18.68 -14.31 -25.58
CA GLU A 56 19.54 -15.43 -25.20
C GLU A 56 18.77 -16.46 -24.36
N ALA A 57 17.83 -16.01 -23.54
CA ALA A 57 16.97 -16.87 -22.73
C ALA A 57 16.01 -17.71 -23.59
N LEU A 58 15.48 -17.12 -24.67
CA LEU A 58 14.45 -17.72 -25.51
C LEU A 58 14.80 -19.14 -26.05
N PRO A 59 15.93 -19.37 -26.74
CA PRO A 59 16.23 -20.71 -27.27
C PRO A 59 16.41 -21.77 -26.17
N LEU A 60 16.90 -21.36 -25.00
CA LEU A 60 17.02 -22.24 -23.84
C LEU A 60 15.63 -22.62 -23.29
N LEU A 61 14.73 -21.65 -23.19
CA LEU A 61 13.34 -21.85 -22.73
C LEU A 61 12.50 -22.66 -23.73
N GLU A 62 12.72 -22.48 -25.03
CA GLU A 62 12.08 -23.30 -26.07
C GLU A 62 12.54 -24.76 -26.01
N ALA A 63 13.84 -25.00 -25.79
CA ALA A 63 14.38 -26.35 -25.56
C ALA A 63 13.79 -26.97 -24.29
N LEU A 64 13.73 -26.21 -23.19
CA LEU A 64 13.08 -26.63 -21.94
C LEU A 64 11.61 -26.96 -22.15
N ARG A 65 10.88 -26.16 -22.91
CA ARG A 65 9.46 -26.38 -23.21
C ARG A 65 9.24 -27.66 -24.00
N ARG A 66 10.14 -27.99 -24.92
CA ARG A 66 10.10 -29.25 -25.68
C ARG A 66 10.36 -30.46 -24.79
N ASP A 67 11.36 -30.36 -23.92
CA ASP A 67 11.75 -31.47 -23.04
C ASP A 67 10.74 -31.66 -21.88
N PHE A 68 10.09 -30.58 -21.42
CA PHE A 68 9.11 -30.57 -20.32
C PHE A 68 7.81 -29.83 -20.70
N PRO A 69 6.97 -30.42 -21.57
CA PRO A 69 5.80 -29.75 -22.14
C PRO A 69 4.61 -29.57 -21.17
N ARG A 70 4.72 -30.02 -19.92
CA ARG A 70 3.69 -29.83 -18.88
C ARG A 70 4.20 -29.10 -17.63
N ASP A 71 5.46 -28.70 -17.64
CA ASP A 71 6.05 -27.98 -16.51
C ASP A 71 5.60 -26.51 -16.53
N VAL A 72 4.84 -26.10 -15.51
CA VAL A 72 4.28 -24.74 -15.38
C VAL A 72 5.38 -23.69 -15.19
N PRO A 73 6.41 -23.88 -14.33
CA PRO A 73 7.54 -22.97 -14.26
C PRO A 73 8.25 -22.73 -15.60
N VAL A 74 8.43 -23.77 -16.42
CA VAL A 74 8.98 -23.62 -17.79
C VAL A 74 8.04 -22.80 -18.70
N MET A 75 6.72 -22.98 -18.61
CA MET A 75 5.77 -22.16 -19.36
C MET A 75 5.83 -20.69 -18.96
N LEU A 76 5.96 -20.41 -17.66
CA LEU A 76 6.04 -19.06 -17.12
C LEU A 76 7.34 -18.37 -17.51
N GLY A 77 8.48 -19.06 -17.40
CA GLY A 77 9.77 -18.56 -17.87
C GLY A 77 9.74 -18.21 -19.36
N LEU A 78 9.18 -19.09 -20.20
CA LEU A 78 9.03 -18.83 -21.64
C LEU A 78 8.07 -17.65 -21.90
N ALA A 79 6.95 -17.56 -21.18
CA ALA A 79 6.03 -16.44 -21.30
C ALA A 79 6.69 -15.11 -20.92
N ARG A 80 7.48 -15.06 -19.84
CA ARG A 80 8.23 -13.86 -19.41
C ARG A 80 9.23 -13.40 -20.48
N ALA A 81 10.03 -14.31 -21.03
CA ALA A 81 10.95 -13.99 -22.13
C ALA A 81 10.19 -13.49 -23.39
N LEU A 82 9.06 -14.10 -23.72
CA LEU A 82 8.23 -13.66 -24.85
C LEU A 82 7.62 -12.26 -24.62
N LEU A 83 7.24 -11.94 -23.38
CA LEU A 83 6.79 -10.60 -23.02
C LEU A 83 7.92 -9.56 -23.14
N GLY A 84 9.14 -9.88 -22.70
CA GLY A 84 10.32 -9.02 -22.88
C GLY A 84 10.66 -8.77 -24.35
N LEU A 85 10.32 -9.72 -25.23
CA LEU A 85 10.43 -9.62 -26.68
C LEU A 85 9.19 -9.05 -27.38
N GLU A 86 8.22 -8.53 -26.63
CA GLU A 86 6.95 -7.97 -27.14
C GLU A 86 6.09 -8.97 -27.94
N ARG A 87 6.34 -10.28 -27.81
CA ARG A 87 5.58 -11.37 -28.44
C ARG A 87 4.34 -11.74 -27.62
N HIS A 88 3.46 -10.76 -27.40
CA HIS A 88 2.33 -10.86 -26.48
C HIS A 88 1.34 -11.99 -26.82
N GLY A 89 1.16 -12.33 -28.09
CA GLY A 89 0.24 -13.40 -28.50
C GLY A 89 0.71 -14.79 -28.08
N ASP A 90 2.01 -15.06 -28.26
CA ASP A 90 2.63 -16.33 -27.89
C ASP A 90 2.66 -16.49 -26.37
N ALA A 91 2.98 -15.42 -25.65
CA ALA A 91 2.94 -15.38 -24.19
C ALA A 91 1.53 -15.70 -23.66
N GLU A 92 0.49 -15.10 -24.23
CA GLU A 92 -0.90 -15.36 -23.82
C GLU A 92 -1.30 -16.83 -24.03
N ALA A 93 -0.88 -17.44 -25.15
CA ALA A 93 -1.17 -18.84 -25.43
C ALA A 93 -0.57 -19.79 -24.38
N LEU A 94 0.64 -19.48 -23.90
CA LEU A 94 1.30 -20.22 -22.83
C LEU A 94 0.65 -19.96 -21.47
N LEU A 95 0.36 -18.70 -21.14
CA LEU A 95 -0.27 -18.33 -19.87
C LEU A 95 -1.67 -18.92 -19.72
N ARG A 96 -2.41 -19.06 -20.82
CA ARG A 96 -3.71 -19.76 -20.81
C ARG A 96 -3.55 -21.24 -20.48
N GLN A 97 -2.51 -21.89 -20.98
CA GLN A 97 -2.20 -23.30 -20.65
C GLN A 97 -1.72 -23.45 -19.21
N ALA A 98 -0.88 -22.55 -18.73
CA ALA A 98 -0.40 -22.52 -17.35
C ALA A 98 -1.57 -22.32 -16.38
N ARG A 99 -2.44 -21.34 -16.64
CA ARG A 99 -3.65 -21.07 -15.84
C ARG A 99 -4.63 -22.25 -15.85
N ALA A 100 -4.76 -22.97 -16.96
CA ALA A 100 -5.63 -24.14 -17.01
C ALA A 100 -5.12 -25.31 -16.17
N GLN A 101 -3.79 -25.43 -16.02
CA GLN A 101 -3.16 -26.45 -15.18
C GLN A 101 -3.16 -26.05 -13.71
N GLU A 102 -2.83 -24.79 -13.43
CA GLU A 102 -2.75 -24.25 -12.07
C GLU A 102 -3.56 -22.93 -11.96
N PRO A 103 -4.90 -23.03 -11.81
CA PRO A 103 -5.77 -21.86 -11.74
C PRO A 103 -5.46 -20.92 -10.58
N GLY A 104 -4.90 -21.45 -9.50
CA GLY A 104 -4.62 -20.74 -8.27
C GLY A 104 -3.17 -20.32 -8.07
N ASP A 105 -2.28 -20.54 -9.05
CA ASP A 105 -0.88 -20.14 -8.91
C ASP A 105 -0.75 -18.60 -8.98
N PRO A 106 -0.22 -17.94 -7.92
CA PRO A 106 0.02 -16.50 -7.89
C PRO A 106 1.02 -16.04 -8.95
N GLU A 107 2.00 -16.86 -9.32
CA GLU A 107 2.99 -16.53 -10.36
C GLU A 107 2.31 -16.42 -11.73
N VAL A 108 1.36 -17.32 -12.03
CA VAL A 108 0.55 -17.24 -13.25
C VAL A 108 -0.32 -15.96 -13.26
N LEU A 109 -0.87 -15.54 -12.10
CA LEU A 109 -1.64 -14.28 -11.98
C LEU A 109 -0.75 -13.07 -12.24
N LYS A 110 0.42 -13.04 -11.64
CA LYS A 110 1.40 -11.97 -11.84
C LYS A 110 1.81 -11.82 -13.31
N VAL A 111 2.21 -12.91 -13.98
CA VAL A 111 2.62 -12.81 -15.40
C VAL A 111 1.44 -12.42 -16.32
N LEU A 112 0.21 -12.81 -15.98
CA LEU A 112 -1.00 -12.33 -16.66
C LEU A 112 -1.27 -10.83 -16.41
N ALA A 113 -0.98 -10.32 -15.22
CA ALA A 113 -1.04 -8.88 -14.94
C ALA A 113 -0.03 -8.10 -15.79
N VAL A 114 1.21 -8.58 -15.89
CA VAL A 114 2.24 -7.98 -16.76
C VAL A 114 1.80 -7.98 -18.22
N LEU A 115 1.25 -9.09 -18.72
CA LEU A 115 0.71 -9.15 -20.09
C LEU A 115 -0.41 -8.11 -20.30
N ALA A 116 -1.34 -7.99 -19.35
CA ALA A 116 -2.45 -7.05 -19.41
C ALA A 116 -1.93 -5.60 -19.44
N LEU A 117 -0.98 -5.25 -18.56
CA LEU A 117 -0.29 -3.95 -18.56
C LEU A 117 0.37 -3.63 -19.91
N ARG A 118 1.13 -4.58 -20.47
CA ARG A 118 1.78 -4.42 -21.79
C ARG A 118 0.79 -4.21 -22.94
N ARG A 119 -0.48 -4.59 -22.77
CA ARG A 119 -1.56 -4.36 -23.73
C ARG A 119 -2.43 -3.13 -23.42
N GLY A 120 -2.14 -2.42 -22.33
CA GLY A 120 -2.97 -1.31 -21.84
C GLY A 120 -4.31 -1.75 -21.26
N GLU A 121 -4.46 -3.03 -20.90
CA GLU A 121 -5.66 -3.60 -20.28
C GLU A 121 -5.61 -3.41 -18.76
N VAL A 122 -5.62 -2.14 -18.31
CA VAL A 122 -5.37 -1.74 -16.91
C VAL A 122 -6.34 -2.41 -15.93
N GLU A 123 -7.63 -2.46 -16.25
CA GLU A 123 -8.65 -3.04 -15.38
C GLU A 123 -8.44 -4.55 -15.18
N ARG A 124 -7.98 -5.24 -16.23
CA ARG A 124 -7.66 -6.67 -16.14
C ARG A 124 -6.39 -6.89 -15.32
N ALA A 125 -5.39 -6.03 -15.49
CA ALA A 125 -4.17 -6.09 -14.71
C ALA A 125 -4.47 -5.92 -13.21
N GLN A 126 -5.33 -4.99 -12.81
CA GLN A 126 -5.75 -4.80 -11.43
C GLN A 126 -6.40 -6.04 -10.83
N VAL A 127 -7.31 -6.69 -11.56
CA VAL A 127 -7.94 -7.94 -11.10
C VAL A 127 -6.89 -9.02 -10.87
N TYR A 128 -5.96 -9.20 -11.82
CA TYR A 128 -4.90 -10.20 -11.68
C TYR A 128 -3.92 -9.88 -10.53
N VAL A 129 -3.53 -8.62 -10.34
CA VAL A 129 -2.68 -8.17 -9.22
C VAL A 129 -3.37 -8.40 -7.88
N LYS A 130 -4.65 -8.03 -7.76
CA LYS A 130 -5.45 -8.27 -6.55
C LYS A 130 -5.54 -9.75 -6.23
N ASP A 131 -5.84 -10.57 -7.23
CA ASP A 131 -5.96 -12.02 -7.06
C ASP A 131 -4.62 -12.69 -6.71
N ALA A 132 -3.51 -12.17 -7.26
CA ALA A 132 -2.15 -12.63 -6.95
C ALA A 132 -1.81 -12.32 -5.49
N LEU A 133 -2.00 -11.06 -5.05
CA LEU A 133 -1.72 -10.64 -3.66
C LEU A 133 -2.64 -11.31 -2.64
N ALA A 134 -3.86 -11.68 -3.01
CA ALA A 134 -4.74 -12.46 -2.14
C ALA A 134 -4.19 -13.86 -1.83
N ARG A 135 -3.31 -14.40 -2.70
CA ARG A 135 -2.70 -15.74 -2.58
C ARG A 135 -1.29 -15.66 -2.03
N ASP A 136 -0.51 -14.69 -2.49
CA ASP A 136 0.81 -14.37 -1.96
C ASP A 136 0.91 -12.86 -1.66
N PRO A 137 0.56 -12.44 -0.44
CA PRO A 137 0.61 -11.03 -0.04
C PRO A 137 2.02 -10.43 0.00
N PHE A 138 3.07 -11.27 -0.02
CA PHE A 138 4.45 -10.84 0.20
C PHE A 138 5.28 -10.78 -1.09
N ASP A 139 4.76 -11.22 -2.23
CA ASP A 139 5.45 -11.15 -3.52
C ASP A 139 5.79 -9.68 -3.88
N ALA A 140 7.08 -9.35 -3.84
CA ALA A 140 7.57 -7.99 -4.04
C ALA A 140 7.27 -7.48 -5.46
N GLU A 141 7.38 -8.34 -6.47
CA GLU A 141 7.10 -7.98 -7.87
C GLU A 141 5.62 -7.61 -8.06
N THR A 142 4.69 -8.37 -7.48
CA THR A 142 3.25 -8.08 -7.53
C THR A 142 2.90 -6.81 -6.77
N ARG A 143 3.57 -6.52 -5.64
CA ARG A 143 3.40 -5.25 -4.92
C ARG A 143 3.87 -4.06 -5.76
N LEU A 144 5.00 -4.17 -6.46
CA LEU A 144 5.44 -3.14 -7.39
C LEU A 144 4.46 -2.93 -8.55
N LEU A 145 3.88 -4.01 -9.09
CA LEU A 145 2.83 -3.90 -10.13
C LEU A 145 1.57 -3.20 -9.60
N LYS A 146 1.21 -3.41 -8.33
CA LYS A 146 0.13 -2.69 -7.67
C LYS A 146 0.45 -1.20 -7.57
N GLU A 147 1.64 -0.85 -7.09
CA GLU A 147 2.09 0.54 -7.01
C GLU A 147 2.12 1.21 -8.39
N GLU A 148 2.57 0.51 -9.43
CA GLU A 148 2.56 0.99 -10.82
C GLU A 148 1.13 1.28 -11.29
N LEU A 149 0.20 0.35 -11.08
CA LEU A 149 -1.22 0.52 -11.44
C LEU A 149 -1.87 1.68 -10.70
N GLU A 150 -1.64 1.80 -9.39
CA GLU A 150 -2.13 2.92 -8.58
C GLU A 150 -1.52 4.25 -9.05
N SER A 151 -0.24 4.25 -9.43
CA SER A 151 0.43 5.44 -9.96
C SER A 151 -0.05 5.85 -11.35
N ALA A 152 -0.49 4.90 -12.18
CA ALA A 152 -1.05 5.13 -13.50
C ALA A 152 -2.52 5.60 -13.44
N GLU A 153 -3.24 5.27 -12.37
CA GLU A 153 -4.57 5.80 -12.05
C GLU A 153 -4.53 7.20 -11.41
N LEU A 154 -3.38 7.61 -10.87
CA LEU A 154 -3.18 9.00 -10.50
C LEU A 154 -3.17 9.83 -11.80
N PRO A 155 -3.98 10.91 -11.90
CA PRO A 155 -3.75 11.90 -12.96
C PRO A 155 -2.28 12.34 -12.86
N PRO A 156 -1.59 12.56 -14.00
CA PRO A 156 -0.17 12.86 -13.99
C PRO A 156 0.10 13.98 -12.99
N PRO A 157 1.12 13.88 -12.13
CA PRO A 157 1.46 14.98 -11.25
C PRO A 157 1.60 16.20 -12.14
N ALA A 158 0.85 17.26 -11.83
CA ALA A 158 0.92 18.50 -12.60
C ALA A 158 2.40 18.83 -12.77
N ALA A 159 2.86 18.94 -14.02
CA ALA A 159 4.23 19.34 -14.31
C ALA A 159 4.57 20.53 -13.41
N PRO A 160 5.80 20.65 -12.88
CA PRO A 160 6.19 21.84 -12.13
C PRO A 160 6.22 23.02 -13.11
N GLU A 161 5.04 23.59 -13.39
CA GLU A 161 4.86 24.84 -14.13
C GLU A 161 5.17 25.97 -13.16
N GLU A 162 6.45 26.27 -13.12
CA GLU A 162 6.97 27.54 -12.69
C GLU A 162 6.27 28.68 -13.46
N GLN A 163 5.39 29.40 -12.76
CA GLN A 163 5.28 30.86 -12.80
C GLN A 163 5.19 31.55 -14.17
N VAL A 164 4.19 31.27 -15.01
CA VAL A 164 3.71 32.27 -15.98
C VAL A 164 2.19 32.14 -16.12
N LEU A 165 1.45 33.25 -16.08
CA LEU A 165 -0.03 33.41 -16.09
C LEU A 165 -0.70 33.59 -14.71
N ARG A 166 -0.33 34.61 -13.91
CA ARG A 166 -1.06 34.95 -12.67
C ARG A 166 -1.42 36.42 -12.36
N PRO A 167 -0.94 37.49 -13.05
CA PRO A 167 -1.35 38.85 -12.69
C PRO A 167 -2.83 39.15 -13.00
N GLU A 168 -3.28 38.84 -14.21
CA GLU A 168 -4.59 39.25 -14.73
C GLU A 168 -5.76 38.53 -14.04
N PHE A 169 -5.65 37.21 -13.86
CA PHE A 169 -6.65 36.42 -13.13
C PHE A 169 -6.78 36.87 -11.67
N THR A 170 -5.64 37.08 -10.99
CA THR A 170 -5.64 37.55 -9.60
C THR A 170 -6.28 38.93 -9.49
N ALA A 171 -5.93 39.86 -10.40
CA ALA A 171 -6.49 41.21 -10.41
C ALA A 171 -8.02 41.20 -10.68
N ALA A 172 -8.46 40.39 -11.63
CA ALA A 172 -9.88 40.24 -11.96
C ALA A 172 -10.69 39.65 -10.79
N LEU A 173 -10.17 38.60 -10.13
CA LEU A 173 -10.81 37.97 -8.98
C LEU A 173 -10.86 38.90 -7.77
N ALA A 174 -9.78 39.61 -7.47
CA ALA A 174 -9.75 40.60 -6.39
C ALA A 174 -10.79 41.73 -6.63
N GLY A 175 -10.91 42.19 -7.88
CA GLY A 175 -11.92 43.17 -8.26
C GLY A 175 -13.36 42.65 -8.11
N ALA A 176 -13.61 41.41 -8.51
CA ALA A 176 -14.93 40.76 -8.37
C ALA A 176 -15.32 40.57 -6.89
N LEU A 177 -14.40 40.10 -6.04
CA LEU A 177 -14.64 39.97 -4.60
C LEU A 177 -14.93 41.32 -3.93
N GLY A 178 -14.23 42.39 -4.36
CA GLY A 178 -14.51 43.75 -3.90
C GLY A 178 -15.92 44.22 -4.26
N ARG A 179 -16.38 43.96 -5.49
CA ARG A 179 -17.75 44.27 -5.94
C ARG A 179 -18.80 43.44 -5.20
N ALA A 180 -18.50 42.17 -4.93
CA ALA A 180 -19.34 41.26 -4.15
C ALA A 180 -19.30 41.53 -2.63
N ARG A 181 -18.54 42.52 -2.17
CA ARG A 181 -18.35 42.89 -0.74
C ARG A 181 -17.85 41.75 0.14
N VAL A 182 -17.10 40.82 -0.43
CA VAL A 182 -16.48 39.71 0.30
C VAL A 182 -15.14 40.22 0.86
N ALA A 183 -14.92 40.11 2.17
CA ALA A 183 -13.64 40.53 2.75
C ALA A 183 -12.56 39.49 2.44
N PHE A 184 -11.43 39.92 1.85
CA PHE A 184 -10.34 39.02 1.50
C PHE A 184 -8.96 39.63 1.74
N ARG A 185 -7.93 38.77 1.86
CA ARG A 185 -6.51 39.13 1.91
C ARG A 185 -5.69 38.12 1.12
N ARG A 186 -4.77 38.59 0.29
CA ARG A 186 -3.80 37.70 -0.38
C ARG A 186 -2.58 37.45 0.52
N GLN A 187 -2.15 36.21 0.60
CA GLN A 187 -0.93 35.79 1.28
C GLN A 187 -0.15 34.80 0.39
N GLY A 188 0.88 35.29 -0.31
CA GLY A 188 1.66 34.46 -1.23
C GLY A 188 0.80 33.92 -2.39
N LYS A 189 0.66 32.58 -2.45
CA LYS A 189 -0.18 31.86 -3.43
C LYS A 189 -1.63 31.69 -2.97
N ASP A 190 -1.95 32.03 -1.73
CA ASP A 190 -3.26 31.85 -1.13
C ASP A 190 -4.08 33.13 -1.10
N LEU A 191 -5.39 32.97 -1.16
CA LEU A 191 -6.41 33.97 -0.93
C LEU A 191 -7.21 33.59 0.30
N LEU A 192 -7.10 34.39 1.36
CA LEU A 192 -7.90 34.28 2.56
C LEU A 192 -9.20 35.04 2.34
N VAL A 193 -10.34 34.36 2.44
CA VAL A 193 -11.67 34.91 2.18
C VAL A 193 -12.55 34.72 3.40
N LYS A 194 -13.18 35.79 3.88
CA LYS A 194 -14.14 35.72 4.99
C LYS A 194 -15.44 35.11 4.48
N LEU A 195 -15.80 33.94 5.02
CA LEU A 195 -16.99 33.19 4.68
C LEU A 195 -18.22 33.78 5.39
N ALA A 196 -19.42 33.58 4.83
CA ALA A 196 -20.67 34.02 5.44
C ALA A 196 -20.91 33.40 6.83
N SER A 197 -20.37 32.20 7.09
CA SER A 197 -20.36 31.51 8.38
C SER A 197 -19.46 32.16 9.45
N GLY A 198 -18.75 33.25 9.11
CA GLY A 198 -17.88 34.01 10.02
C GLY A 198 -16.43 33.54 10.06
N GLY A 199 -16.12 32.38 9.46
CA GLY A 199 -14.76 31.85 9.33
C GLY A 199 -13.94 32.49 8.19
N VAL A 200 -12.66 32.13 8.11
CA VAL A 200 -11.78 32.51 6.99
C VAL A 200 -11.42 31.25 6.21
N GLY A 201 -11.89 31.16 4.97
CA GLY A 201 -11.49 30.11 4.03
C GLY A 201 -10.16 30.49 3.38
N ARG A 202 -9.18 29.58 3.40
CA ARG A 202 -7.95 29.70 2.62
C ARG A 202 -8.13 28.98 1.30
N VAL A 203 -7.92 29.69 0.20
CA VAL A 203 -8.06 29.13 -1.14
C VAL A 203 -6.80 29.40 -1.95
N ASP A 204 -6.21 28.36 -2.53
CA ASP A 204 -5.03 28.50 -3.39
C ASP A 204 -5.42 29.14 -4.74
N LEU A 205 -4.78 30.25 -5.10
CA LEU A 205 -5.06 30.98 -6.33
C LEU A 205 -4.69 30.19 -7.58
N GLY A 206 -3.71 29.29 -7.49
CA GLY A 206 -3.32 28.39 -8.58
C GLY A 206 -4.41 27.37 -8.87
N SER A 207 -4.98 26.77 -7.83
CA SER A 207 -6.11 25.84 -7.95
C SER A 207 -7.36 26.53 -8.51
N LEU A 208 -7.66 27.77 -8.10
CA LEU A 208 -8.77 28.54 -8.68
C LEU A 208 -8.56 28.86 -10.17
N TYR A 209 -7.31 29.13 -10.56
CA TYR A 209 -6.98 29.40 -11.95
C TYR A 209 -7.01 28.12 -12.81
N ALA A 210 -6.54 26.99 -12.28
CA ALA A 210 -6.67 25.69 -12.94
C ALA A 210 -8.15 25.35 -13.19
N ALA A 211 -8.99 25.52 -12.17
CA ALA A 211 -10.43 25.34 -12.29
C ALA A 211 -11.10 26.29 -13.30
N TYR A 212 -10.53 27.47 -13.55
CA TYR A 212 -10.97 28.36 -14.62
C TYR A 212 -10.59 27.83 -15.99
N ARG A 213 -9.37 27.32 -16.17
CA ARG A 213 -8.90 26.76 -17.44
C ARG A 213 -9.69 25.51 -17.86
N GLU A 214 -10.17 24.76 -16.89
CA GLU A 214 -10.88 23.48 -17.11
C GLU A 214 -12.40 23.62 -17.22
N ALA A 215 -12.98 24.77 -16.84
CA ALA A 215 -14.42 24.98 -16.89
C ALA A 215 -14.92 25.04 -18.35
N PRO A 216 -15.74 24.08 -18.84
CA PRO A 216 -16.18 24.06 -20.22
C PRO A 216 -17.26 25.12 -20.42
N GLY A 217 -17.04 26.05 -21.36
CA GLY A 217 -18.05 26.99 -21.86
C GLY A 217 -18.64 27.96 -20.83
N SER A 218 -17.94 29.05 -20.51
CA SER A 218 -18.65 30.27 -20.08
C SER A 218 -17.83 31.55 -20.36
N ALA A 219 -18.36 32.41 -21.23
CA ALA A 219 -18.33 33.87 -21.23
C ALA A 219 -17.04 34.69 -20.88
N GLY A 220 -15.85 34.07 -20.84
CA GLY A 220 -14.57 34.75 -20.56
C GLY A 220 -14.29 34.99 -19.07
N LEU A 221 -13.12 35.58 -18.78
CA LEU A 221 -12.59 35.72 -17.42
C LEU A 221 -13.54 36.47 -16.46
N SER A 222 -14.15 37.58 -16.91
CA SER A 222 -14.97 38.44 -16.04
C SER A 222 -16.21 37.74 -15.48
N PRO A 223 -17.10 37.13 -16.28
CA PRO A 223 -18.26 36.40 -15.76
C PRO A 223 -17.89 35.24 -14.84
N TYR A 224 -16.77 34.56 -15.14
CA TYR A 224 -16.28 33.47 -14.30
C TYR A 224 -15.86 33.95 -12.91
N VAL A 225 -15.05 35.02 -12.83
CA VAL A 225 -14.60 35.52 -11.52
C VAL A 225 -15.74 36.14 -10.69
N GLU A 226 -16.77 36.69 -11.33
CA GLU A 226 -17.99 37.16 -10.64
C GLU A 226 -18.78 36.00 -10.02
N ALA A 227 -19.00 34.93 -10.78
CA ALA A 227 -19.66 33.72 -10.26
C ALA A 227 -18.85 33.05 -9.14
N LEU A 228 -17.53 33.01 -9.32
CA LEU A 228 -16.61 32.47 -8.31
C LEU A 228 -16.64 33.31 -7.02
N ALA A 229 -16.61 34.64 -7.12
CA ALA A 229 -16.70 35.54 -5.98
C ALA A 229 -18.03 35.37 -5.22
N ALA A 230 -19.15 35.23 -5.94
CA ALA A 230 -20.46 34.95 -5.33
C ALA A 230 -20.48 33.59 -4.60
N ARG A 231 -19.90 32.54 -5.19
CA ARG A 231 -19.80 31.21 -4.57
C ARG A 231 -18.90 31.21 -3.34
N LEU A 232 -17.74 31.88 -3.41
CA LEU A 232 -16.84 32.02 -2.26
C LEU A 232 -17.49 32.81 -1.11
N GLY A 233 -18.43 33.70 -1.41
CA GLY A 233 -19.27 34.35 -0.41
C GLY A 233 -20.35 33.45 0.21
N GLY A 234 -20.69 32.30 -0.39
CA GLY A 234 -21.84 31.46 -0.02
C GLY A 234 -21.58 29.97 0.26
N LEU A 235 -20.32 29.52 0.34
CA LEU A 235 -19.99 28.10 0.59
C LEU A 235 -20.26 27.66 2.04
N ASP A 236 -21.00 26.54 2.18
CA ASP A 236 -21.12 25.71 3.39
C ASP A 236 -20.27 24.43 3.26
N SER A 237 -19.74 23.92 4.36
CA SER A 237 -18.61 22.97 4.43
C SER A 237 -18.86 21.51 4.01
N GLY A 238 -20.01 21.16 3.42
CA GLY A 238 -20.27 19.83 2.84
C GLY A 238 -20.28 18.63 3.81
N LEU A 239 -20.29 18.88 5.13
CA LEU A 239 -20.31 17.87 6.19
C LEU A 239 -21.73 17.40 6.56
N SER A 240 -22.73 17.71 5.72
CA SER A 240 -24.16 17.57 6.03
C SER A 240 -24.85 16.31 5.49
N ALA A 241 -24.10 15.32 4.98
CA ALA A 241 -24.69 14.06 4.53
C ALA A 241 -24.84 13.09 5.72
N GLU A 242 -26.06 13.02 6.26
CA GLU A 242 -26.65 12.02 7.18
C GLU A 242 -25.66 11.18 8.03
N GLY A 243 -25.52 11.53 9.31
CA GLY A 243 -24.52 10.98 10.25
C GLY A 243 -24.44 9.44 10.36
N ALA A 244 -25.50 8.70 10.02
CA ALA A 244 -25.48 7.23 10.00
C ALA A 244 -24.56 6.64 8.92
N SER A 245 -24.39 7.32 7.78
CA SER A 245 -23.47 6.89 6.72
C SER A 245 -21.99 7.13 7.10
N LEU A 246 -21.74 8.17 7.89
CA LEU A 246 -20.40 8.52 8.35
C LEU A 246 -19.91 7.53 9.42
N GLU A 247 -20.75 7.22 10.40
CA GLU A 247 -20.40 6.31 11.50
C GLU A 247 -19.94 4.93 11.02
N ALA A 248 -20.61 4.35 10.01
CA ALA A 248 -20.30 3.02 9.48
C ALA A 248 -18.90 2.93 8.83
N ARG A 249 -18.37 4.07 8.37
CA ARG A 249 -17.09 4.18 7.67
C ARG A 249 -15.91 4.48 8.59
N LEU A 250 -16.15 4.79 9.86
CA LEU A 250 -15.09 5.16 10.78
C LEU A 250 -14.23 3.94 11.14
N ARG A 251 -12.91 4.13 11.14
CA ARG A 251 -11.92 3.15 11.59
C ARG A 251 -10.89 3.84 12.50
N PRO A 252 -10.44 3.19 13.59
CA PRO A 252 -9.37 3.71 14.42
C PRO A 252 -8.02 3.27 13.84
N VAL A 253 -7.04 4.16 13.89
CA VAL A 253 -5.66 3.85 13.51
C VAL A 253 -4.70 4.35 14.58
N LEU A 254 -3.69 3.54 14.90
CA LEU A 254 -2.65 3.91 15.85
C LEU A 254 -1.58 4.75 15.16
N ARG A 255 -1.09 5.77 15.87
CA ARG A 255 0.02 6.63 15.44
C ARG A 255 0.96 6.94 16.60
N PRO A 256 2.24 7.24 16.33
CA PRO A 256 3.12 7.76 17.37
C PRO A 256 2.64 9.15 17.84
N SER A 257 3.01 9.52 19.07
CA SER A 257 2.52 10.76 19.71
C SER A 257 2.97 12.06 19.03
N ASP A 258 4.06 12.05 18.27
CA ASP A 258 4.52 13.20 17.49
C ASP A 258 3.72 13.40 16.18
N PHE A 259 2.89 12.42 15.79
CA PHE A 259 2.16 12.45 14.53
C PHE A 259 1.09 13.56 14.48
N ALA A 260 0.57 14.00 15.63
CA ALA A 260 -0.37 15.12 15.71
C ALA A 260 0.15 16.39 15.04
N ALA A 261 1.46 16.64 15.12
CA ALA A 261 2.09 17.79 14.44
C ALA A 261 2.07 17.68 12.91
N LYS A 262 2.02 16.45 12.38
CA LYS A 262 1.97 16.14 10.94
C LYS A 262 0.52 16.13 10.43
N ALA A 263 -0.45 15.83 11.29
CA ALA A 263 -1.88 15.73 10.97
C ALA A 263 -2.71 16.84 11.63
N VAL A 264 -2.33 18.10 11.41
CA VAL A 264 -2.97 19.26 12.08
C VAL A 264 -4.48 19.32 11.78
N GLY A 265 -5.28 19.33 12.85
CA GLY A 265 -6.74 19.40 12.78
C GLY A 265 -7.44 18.07 12.54
N ALA A 266 -6.70 16.97 12.46
CA ALA A 266 -7.27 15.63 12.50
C ALA A 266 -7.72 15.28 13.92
N LEU A 267 -8.90 14.68 14.03
CA LEU A 267 -9.44 14.20 15.29
C LEU A 267 -8.63 13.00 15.77
N HIS A 268 -8.16 13.10 17.00
CA HIS A 268 -7.43 12.06 17.70
C HIS A 268 -7.72 12.08 19.20
N ARG A 269 -7.30 11.03 19.89
CA ARG A 269 -7.22 11.01 21.35
C ARG A 269 -6.02 10.19 21.81
N PRO A 270 -5.60 10.36 23.08
CA PRO A 270 -4.61 9.49 23.69
C PRO A 270 -5.02 8.01 23.62
N GLY A 271 -4.07 7.18 23.22
CA GLY A 271 -4.17 5.74 23.12
C GLY A 271 -3.24 5.01 24.11
N PRO A 272 -3.24 3.67 24.07
CA PRO A 272 -2.35 2.86 24.90
C PRO A 272 -0.89 3.01 24.48
N ALA A 273 0.04 2.57 25.33
CA ALA A 273 1.47 2.49 25.02
C ALA A 273 2.12 3.79 24.49
N ARG A 274 1.62 4.96 24.91
CA ARG A 274 2.05 6.30 24.43
C ARG A 274 1.83 6.54 22.93
N LEU A 275 0.86 5.82 22.37
CA LEU A 275 0.34 6.03 21.02
C LEU A 275 -0.88 6.94 21.05
N GLU A 276 -1.22 7.51 19.91
CA GLU A 276 -2.45 8.26 19.68
C GLU A 276 -3.39 7.42 18.81
N VAL A 277 -4.68 7.50 19.10
CA VAL A 277 -5.75 6.92 18.27
C VAL A 277 -6.29 8.03 17.38
N PHE A 278 -6.08 7.89 16.08
CA PHE A 278 -6.69 8.74 15.06
C PHE A 278 -7.89 8.04 14.44
N TYR A 279 -8.84 8.83 13.93
CA TYR A 279 -10.01 8.30 13.23
C TYR A 279 -9.92 8.58 11.75
N VAL A 280 -10.16 7.55 10.96
CA VAL A 280 -10.11 7.62 9.50
C VAL A 280 -11.44 7.17 8.92
N LEU A 281 -11.75 7.67 7.73
CA LEU A 281 -12.88 7.20 6.94
C LEU A 281 -12.36 6.15 5.98
N GLU A 282 -12.91 4.95 6.06
CA GLU A 282 -12.63 3.87 5.12
C GLU A 282 -13.03 4.32 3.71
N ASP A 283 -12.01 4.38 2.86
CA ASP A 283 -12.05 4.54 1.42
C ASP A 283 -11.05 3.52 0.87
N ALA A 284 -11.36 2.88 -0.24
CA ALA A 284 -10.57 1.75 -0.75
C ALA A 284 -9.14 2.17 -1.15
N ASP A 285 -8.94 3.47 -1.41
CA ASP A 285 -7.77 3.96 -2.11
C ASP A 285 -6.86 4.86 -1.24
N PHE A 286 -7.35 5.45 -0.13
CA PHE A 286 -6.55 6.36 0.72
C PHE A 286 -6.98 6.44 2.19
N VAL A 287 -6.02 6.66 3.08
CA VAL A 287 -6.29 6.96 4.50
C VAL A 287 -6.70 8.42 4.66
N ARG A 288 -7.99 8.66 4.86
CA ARG A 288 -8.52 10.01 5.11
C ARG A 288 -8.82 10.21 6.59
N TYR A 289 -8.01 11.03 7.27
CA TYR A 289 -8.26 11.41 8.66
C TYR A 289 -9.51 12.28 8.78
N LEU A 290 -10.33 11.99 9.79
CA LEU A 290 -11.51 12.77 10.13
C LEU A 290 -11.06 14.09 10.78
N PRO A 291 -11.42 15.27 10.26
CA PRO A 291 -11.04 16.53 10.89
C PRO A 291 -11.91 16.83 12.12
N GLU A 292 -11.36 17.45 13.16
CA GLU A 292 -12.11 17.82 14.38
C GLU A 292 -13.31 18.72 14.07
N SER A 293 -13.16 19.60 13.07
CA SER A 293 -14.24 20.49 12.62
C SER A 293 -15.44 19.73 12.03
N ALA A 294 -15.27 18.47 11.64
CA ALA A 294 -16.35 17.63 11.12
C ALA A 294 -17.43 17.34 12.18
N LEU A 295 -17.04 17.22 13.45
CA LEU A 295 -17.92 16.80 14.54
C LEU A 295 -19.14 17.69 14.72
N ARG A 296 -18.93 19.02 14.70
CA ARG A 296 -20.01 20.00 14.90
C ARG A 296 -21.04 19.98 13.77
N ALA A 297 -20.60 19.67 12.55
CA ALA A 297 -21.45 19.69 11.37
C ALA A 297 -22.18 18.36 11.13
N SER A 298 -21.60 17.24 11.58
CA SER A 298 -22.22 15.91 11.50
C SER A 298 -23.09 15.57 12.70
N GLY A 299 -23.05 16.38 13.77
CA GLY A 299 -23.75 16.11 15.03
C GLY A 299 -23.16 14.97 15.85
N LEU A 300 -21.98 14.47 15.47
CA LEU A 300 -21.27 13.42 16.19
C LEU A 300 -20.47 13.99 17.37
N THR A 301 -20.46 13.25 18.47
CA THR A 301 -19.56 13.52 19.60
C THR A 301 -18.24 12.78 19.40
N GLU A 302 -17.17 13.23 20.06
CA GLU A 302 -15.89 12.51 20.07
C GLU A 302 -16.05 11.07 20.58
N GLU A 303 -16.83 10.89 21.65
CA GLU A 303 -17.18 9.58 22.22
C GLU A 303 -17.95 8.71 21.21
N GLY A 304 -18.88 9.30 20.45
CA GLY A 304 -19.65 8.60 19.42
C GLY A 304 -18.77 8.13 18.27
N VAL A 305 -17.84 8.98 17.82
CA VAL A 305 -16.84 8.63 16.80
C VAL A 305 -15.96 7.47 17.28
N ASP A 306 -15.44 7.55 18.51
CA ASP A 306 -14.61 6.49 19.07
C ASP A 306 -15.37 5.16 19.15
N ALA A 307 -16.57 5.19 19.74
CA ALA A 307 -17.41 4.00 19.87
C ALA A 307 -17.76 3.38 18.51
N ALA A 308 -18.07 4.20 17.50
CA ALA A 308 -18.37 3.72 16.16
C ALA A 308 -17.13 3.11 15.49
N ALA A 309 -15.99 3.78 15.56
CA ALA A 309 -14.74 3.31 14.97
C ALA A 309 -14.33 1.93 15.53
N TRP A 310 -14.31 1.79 16.86
CA TRP A 310 -13.95 0.53 17.50
C TRP A 310 -14.98 -0.57 17.24
N ARG A 311 -16.27 -0.26 17.28
CA ARG A 311 -17.34 -1.21 16.93
C ARG A 311 -17.17 -1.75 15.51
N ASN A 312 -16.84 -0.88 14.56
CA ASN A 312 -16.65 -1.30 13.18
C ASN A 312 -15.40 -2.16 13.02
N LEU A 313 -14.29 -1.84 13.70
CA LEU A 313 -13.07 -2.65 13.65
C LEU A 313 -13.26 -4.01 14.33
N GLU A 314 -13.96 -4.05 15.47
CA GLU A 314 -14.29 -5.28 16.21
C GLU A 314 -15.04 -6.30 15.34
N ALA A 315 -15.92 -5.82 14.45
CA ALA A 315 -16.68 -6.64 13.52
C ALA A 315 -15.84 -7.23 12.35
N HIS A 316 -14.61 -6.75 12.15
CA HIS A 316 -13.74 -7.12 11.01
C HIS A 316 -12.32 -7.53 11.48
N PRO A 317 -12.19 -8.67 12.19
CA PRO A 317 -10.88 -9.20 12.55
C PRO A 317 -10.12 -9.66 11.29
N ALA A 318 -8.79 -9.66 11.36
CA ALA A 318 -7.90 -10.08 10.28
C ALA A 318 -7.33 -11.48 10.53
N PRO A 319 -6.96 -12.21 9.45
CA PRO A 319 -6.29 -13.50 9.58
C PRO A 319 -4.99 -13.40 10.38
N VAL A 320 -4.77 -14.38 11.26
CA VAL A 320 -3.50 -14.58 11.95
C VAL A 320 -2.72 -15.66 11.20
N ARG A 321 -1.52 -15.33 10.73
CA ARG A 321 -0.68 -16.22 9.91
C ARG A 321 0.68 -16.43 10.56
N PRO A 322 1.23 -17.66 10.60
CA PRO A 322 2.61 -17.86 11.02
C PRO A 322 3.56 -17.22 10.00
N VAL A 323 4.60 -16.54 10.49
CA VAL A 323 5.57 -15.82 9.65
C VAL A 323 6.99 -16.06 10.11
N VAL A 324 7.96 -15.93 9.22
CA VAL A 324 9.39 -15.92 9.53
C VAL A 324 9.97 -14.59 9.10
N ILE A 325 10.99 -14.12 9.83
CA ILE A 325 11.77 -12.95 9.46
C ILE A 325 13.07 -13.45 8.85
N ASP A 326 13.29 -13.20 7.57
CA ASP A 326 14.53 -13.52 6.85
C ASP A 326 15.18 -12.22 6.38
N GLN A 327 16.34 -11.88 6.97
CA GLN A 327 17.08 -10.65 6.67
C GLN A 327 16.25 -9.36 6.77
N GLY A 328 15.34 -9.29 7.75
CA GLY A 328 14.46 -8.12 7.97
C GLY A 328 13.17 -8.11 7.14
N GLU A 329 13.03 -9.06 6.21
CA GLU A 329 11.81 -9.27 5.43
C GLU A 329 10.88 -10.28 6.12
N VAL A 330 9.60 -9.92 6.22
CA VAL A 330 8.56 -10.80 6.79
C VAL A 330 8.01 -11.69 5.67
N ARG A 331 8.01 -13.01 5.88
CA ARG A 331 7.47 -13.99 4.93
C ARG A 331 6.53 -14.97 5.64
N LEU A 332 5.57 -15.56 4.92
CA LEU A 332 4.76 -16.66 5.48
C LEU A 332 5.65 -17.84 5.85
N ALA A 333 5.37 -18.46 6.99
CA ALA A 333 6.05 -19.67 7.42
C ALA A 333 5.16 -20.90 7.13
N GLU A 334 5.73 -21.89 6.43
CA GLU A 334 5.07 -23.19 6.19
C GLU A 334 5.03 -24.07 7.46
N THR A 335 5.96 -23.81 8.39
CA THR A 335 6.08 -24.49 9.68
C THR A 335 6.08 -23.49 10.83
N PHE A 336 5.88 -23.96 12.06
CA PHE A 336 5.85 -23.10 13.23
C PHE A 336 7.18 -22.36 13.43
N SER A 337 7.13 -21.03 13.44
CA SER A 337 8.28 -20.12 13.52
C SER A 337 8.39 -19.38 14.86
N GLY A 338 7.40 -19.49 15.75
CA GLY A 338 7.30 -18.68 16.97
C GLY A 338 6.79 -17.25 16.74
N LEU A 339 6.54 -16.87 15.48
CA LEU A 339 6.11 -15.54 15.06
C LEU A 339 4.82 -15.62 14.26
N TRP A 340 3.95 -14.64 14.46
CA TRP A 340 2.70 -14.50 13.72
C TRP A 340 2.50 -13.07 13.22
N ALA A 341 1.73 -12.93 12.15
CA ALA A 341 1.25 -11.65 11.65
C ALA A 341 -0.27 -11.60 11.69
N VAL A 342 -0.81 -10.50 12.20
CA VAL A 342 -2.17 -10.03 11.89
C VAL A 342 -2.08 -9.33 10.55
N ALA A 343 -2.61 -9.97 9.50
CA ALA A 343 -2.34 -9.61 8.11
C ALA A 343 -3.62 -9.20 7.37
N GLY A 344 -4.21 -8.08 7.79
CA GLY A 344 -5.35 -7.48 7.10
C GLY A 344 -4.94 -6.71 5.85
N GLY A 345 -3.73 -6.11 5.84
CA GLY A 345 -3.18 -5.42 4.68
C GLY A 345 -3.80 -4.04 4.39
N ASP A 346 -4.68 -3.56 5.28
CA ASP A 346 -5.44 -2.32 5.13
C ASP A 346 -4.91 -1.16 6.00
N GLY A 347 -3.82 -1.39 6.73
CA GLY A 347 -3.22 -0.39 7.60
C GLY A 347 -3.83 -0.27 8.99
N LEU A 348 -4.78 -1.15 9.35
CA LEU A 348 -5.51 -1.11 10.62
C LEU A 348 -5.03 -2.19 11.61
N ASP A 349 -4.08 -3.04 11.21
CA ASP A 349 -3.70 -4.24 11.96
C ASP A 349 -3.12 -3.96 13.34
N GLY A 350 -2.39 -2.84 13.50
CA GLY A 350 -1.93 -2.41 14.83
C GLY A 350 -3.10 -2.08 15.77
N ALA A 351 -4.16 -1.45 15.26
CA ALA A 351 -5.36 -1.17 16.04
C ALA A 351 -6.16 -2.46 16.32
N ARG A 352 -6.16 -3.43 15.40
CA ARG A 352 -6.83 -4.73 15.61
C ARG A 352 -6.30 -5.47 16.83
N LEU A 353 -5.03 -5.31 17.19
CA LEU A 353 -4.50 -5.91 18.44
C LEU A 353 -5.32 -5.54 19.69
N LEU A 354 -6.03 -4.41 19.66
CA LEU A 354 -6.84 -3.89 20.76
C LEU A 354 -8.30 -4.38 20.73
N THR A 355 -8.75 -5.10 19.70
CA THR A 355 -10.11 -5.66 19.61
C THR A 355 -10.20 -7.03 20.29
N ALA A 356 -11.36 -7.35 20.87
CA ALA A 356 -11.54 -8.63 21.57
C ALA A 356 -11.60 -9.81 20.59
N SER A 357 -12.25 -9.61 19.44
CA SER A 357 -12.32 -10.58 18.35
C SER A 357 -10.94 -10.96 17.82
N GLN A 358 -10.04 -9.98 17.61
CA GLN A 358 -8.68 -10.27 17.17
C GLN A 358 -7.85 -10.97 18.25
N ARG A 359 -7.96 -10.54 19.51
CA ARG A 359 -7.24 -11.19 20.62
C ARG A 359 -7.64 -12.65 20.78
N ARG A 360 -8.92 -12.99 20.55
CA ARG A 360 -9.38 -14.39 20.55
C ARG A 360 -8.70 -15.20 19.45
N LEU A 361 -8.64 -14.67 18.21
CA LEU A 361 -7.93 -15.35 17.11
C LEU A 361 -6.44 -15.50 17.40
N LEU A 362 -5.82 -14.50 18.02
CA LEU A 362 -4.43 -14.58 18.46
C LEU A 362 -4.25 -15.68 19.51
N ALA A 363 -5.12 -15.76 20.51
CA ALA A 363 -5.06 -16.80 21.53
C ALA A 363 -5.25 -18.21 20.96
N GLU A 364 -6.12 -18.37 19.95
CA GLU A 364 -6.30 -19.65 19.25
C GLU A 364 -5.03 -20.13 18.52
N GLN A 365 -4.19 -19.22 18.03
CA GLN A 365 -2.98 -19.54 17.27
C GLN A 365 -1.71 -19.53 18.12
N ALA A 366 -1.56 -18.52 18.97
CA ALA A 366 -0.38 -18.24 19.78
C ALA A 366 -0.56 -18.67 21.25
N GLY A 367 -1.74 -19.11 21.68
CA GLY A 367 -2.02 -19.46 23.08
C GLY A 367 -2.35 -18.24 23.93
N ASP A 368 -2.78 -18.49 25.18
CA ASP A 368 -3.27 -17.45 26.10
C ASP A 368 -2.16 -16.66 26.80
N GLU A 369 -0.90 -16.95 26.51
CA GLU A 369 0.18 -16.16 27.10
C GLU A 369 0.24 -14.76 26.49
N PRO A 370 0.72 -13.77 27.25
CA PRO A 370 0.93 -12.45 26.69
C PRO A 370 1.97 -12.43 25.56
N LEU A 371 1.84 -11.48 24.64
CA LEU A 371 2.61 -11.41 23.41
C LEU A 371 3.47 -10.14 23.33
N TYR A 372 4.66 -10.24 22.76
CA TYR A 372 5.31 -9.08 22.16
C TYR A 372 4.60 -8.72 20.86
N GLY A 373 4.52 -7.42 20.56
CA GLY A 373 3.95 -6.88 19.32
C GLY A 373 4.90 -5.89 18.68
N SER A 374 5.05 -5.94 17.35
CA SER A 374 5.80 -4.97 16.57
C SER A 374 4.89 -4.34 15.51
N LEU A 375 4.92 -3.00 15.44
CA LEU A 375 4.08 -2.18 14.57
C LEU A 375 4.92 -1.44 13.51
N VAL A 376 6.15 -1.91 13.28
CA VAL A 376 7.16 -1.36 12.36
C VAL A 376 6.77 -1.43 10.88
N ARG A 377 5.65 -2.07 10.56
CA ARG A 377 5.02 -2.11 9.24
C ARG A 377 3.59 -1.60 9.39
N ARG A 378 3.09 -0.85 8.42
CA ARG A 378 1.71 -0.34 8.47
C ARG A 378 0.73 -1.46 8.13
N GLU A 379 1.11 -2.32 7.20
CA GLU A 379 0.27 -3.30 6.50
C GLU A 379 0.03 -4.59 7.30
N LEU A 380 0.73 -4.77 8.43
CA LEU A 380 0.58 -5.91 9.30
C LEU A 380 1.10 -5.59 10.70
N ALA A 381 0.57 -6.31 11.70
CA ALA A 381 1.11 -6.30 13.05
C ALA A 381 1.77 -7.65 13.34
N LEU A 382 3.05 -7.62 13.72
CA LEU A 382 3.78 -8.84 14.07
C LEU A 382 3.65 -9.11 15.56
N VAL A 383 3.54 -10.38 15.94
CA VAL A 383 3.48 -10.79 17.32
C VAL A 383 4.33 -12.03 17.58
N ALA A 384 4.88 -12.12 18.78
CA ALA A 384 5.62 -13.26 19.29
C ALA A 384 5.19 -13.55 20.73
N ARG A 385 5.35 -14.80 21.14
CA ARG A 385 5.22 -15.19 22.55
C ARG A 385 6.24 -14.47 23.42
N VAL A 386 5.84 -14.04 24.63
CA VAL A 386 6.81 -13.47 25.58
C VAL A 386 7.81 -14.51 26.06
N SER A 387 7.42 -15.78 26.10
CA SER A 387 8.31 -16.90 26.43
C SER A 387 9.38 -17.16 25.36
N ASP A 388 9.25 -16.61 24.16
CA ASP A 388 10.18 -16.78 23.05
C ASP A 388 11.18 -15.61 22.95
N ALA A 389 12.30 -15.74 23.66
CA ALA A 389 13.35 -14.73 23.68
C ALA A 389 14.01 -14.50 22.32
N SER A 390 14.08 -15.52 21.46
CA SER A 390 14.67 -15.39 20.12
C SER A 390 13.75 -14.61 19.18
N ALA A 391 12.45 -14.90 19.22
CA ALA A 391 11.46 -14.15 18.45
C ALA A 391 11.38 -12.68 18.90
N ARG A 392 11.57 -12.41 20.20
CA ARG A 392 11.65 -11.05 20.73
C ARG A 392 12.80 -10.25 20.11
N GLU A 393 14.01 -10.81 20.05
CA GLU A 393 15.17 -10.13 19.44
C GLU A 393 14.92 -9.82 17.97
N LEU A 394 14.36 -10.79 17.23
CA LEU A 394 13.99 -10.59 15.83
C LEU A 394 12.99 -9.43 15.65
N LEU A 395 11.97 -9.32 16.51
CA LEU A 395 11.00 -8.22 16.44
C LEU A 395 11.60 -6.86 16.80
N ALA A 396 12.57 -6.84 17.72
CA ALA A 396 13.23 -5.61 18.17
C ALA A 396 14.21 -5.07 17.14
N ASP A 397 14.84 -5.94 16.36
CA ASP A 397 15.83 -5.58 15.34
C ASP A 397 15.22 -5.14 13.99
N LEU A 398 13.90 -5.24 13.83
CA LEU A 398 13.22 -4.80 12.61
C LEU A 398 13.22 -3.27 12.49
N GLU A 399 13.82 -2.77 11.41
CA GLU A 399 13.76 -1.35 11.06
C GLU A 399 12.34 -0.95 10.63
N PRO A 400 11.78 0.18 11.13
CA PRO A 400 10.46 0.66 10.73
C PRO A 400 10.41 1.14 9.28
N THR A 401 9.31 0.86 8.58
CA THR A 401 9.00 1.51 7.31
C THR A 401 8.64 2.97 7.54
N SER A 402 8.54 3.76 6.46
CA SER A 402 8.19 5.18 6.50
C SER A 402 6.86 5.48 7.23
N GLU A 403 5.93 4.53 7.22
CA GLU A 403 4.63 4.61 7.91
C GLU A 403 4.50 3.66 9.12
N GLY A 404 5.56 2.90 9.41
CA GLY A 404 5.64 2.01 10.56
C GLY A 404 5.82 2.78 11.87
N ILE A 405 5.40 2.16 12.97
CA ILE A 405 5.58 2.69 14.32
C ILE A 405 6.74 1.93 14.98
N GLU A 406 7.80 2.66 15.28
CA GLU A 406 8.99 2.11 15.92
C GLU A 406 8.71 1.62 17.35
N GLY A 407 9.33 0.50 17.69
CA GLY A 407 9.41 -0.02 19.06
C GLY A 407 8.71 -1.37 19.24
N LEU A 408 9.02 -1.99 20.37
CA LEU A 408 8.39 -3.23 20.80
C LEU A 408 7.30 -2.93 21.82
N TYR A 409 6.17 -3.57 21.63
CA TYR A 409 4.98 -3.42 22.46
C TYR A 409 4.66 -4.72 23.14
N PHE A 410 3.89 -4.63 24.20
CA PHE A 410 3.47 -5.77 24.99
C PHE A 410 1.94 -5.86 25.00
N LEU A 411 1.41 -6.95 24.49
CA LEU A 411 -0.01 -7.22 24.36
C LEU A 411 -0.46 -8.23 25.41
N SER A 412 -1.40 -7.81 26.26
CA SER A 412 -2.02 -8.63 27.30
C SER A 412 -3.53 -8.41 27.33
N ASP A 413 -4.23 -9.11 28.23
CA ASP A 413 -5.65 -8.87 28.50
C ASP A 413 -5.94 -7.42 28.93
N ALA A 414 -4.97 -6.75 29.57
CA ALA A 414 -5.06 -5.35 29.97
C ALA A 414 -4.88 -4.37 28.78
N GLY A 415 -4.55 -4.88 27.59
CA GLY A 415 -4.28 -4.11 26.39
C GLY A 415 -2.80 -4.03 26.03
N LEU A 416 -2.44 -3.01 25.26
CA LEU A 416 -1.10 -2.80 24.74
C LEU A 416 -0.29 -1.85 25.65
N THR A 417 0.95 -2.21 26.00
CA THR A 417 1.86 -1.35 26.78
C THR A 417 3.25 -1.30 26.14
N ARG A 418 4.08 -0.33 26.57
CA ARG A 418 5.51 -0.27 26.21
C ARG A 418 6.42 -0.79 27.32
N ASP A 419 5.95 -0.71 28.56
CA ASP A 419 6.68 -1.11 29.74
C ASP A 419 6.23 -2.53 30.13
N TRP A 420 7.08 -3.53 29.90
CA TRP A 420 6.93 -4.84 30.53
C TRP A 420 7.38 -4.68 31.98
N ALA A 421 6.43 -4.45 32.89
CA ALA A 421 6.66 -4.75 34.28
C ALA A 421 6.73 -6.27 34.35
N ALA A 422 7.94 -6.83 34.42
CA ALA A 422 8.11 -8.21 34.83
C ALA A 422 7.43 -8.33 36.20
N GLY A 423 6.24 -8.93 36.23
CA GLY A 423 5.60 -9.31 37.48
C GLY A 423 6.53 -10.29 38.19
N ASP A 424 6.80 -9.98 39.45
CA ASP A 424 7.60 -10.75 40.41
C ASP A 424 7.24 -12.24 40.48
#